data_AF-A0A564WRW7-F1
#
_entry.id   AF-A0A564WRW7-F1
#
_cell.length_a   1.000
_cell.length_b   1.000
_cell.length_c   1.000
_cell.angle_alpha   90.00
_cell.angle_beta   90.00
_cell.angle_gamma   90.00
#
_symmetry.space_group_name_H-M   'P 1'
#
loop_
_entity.id
_entity.type
_entity.pdbx_description
1 polymer ?
#
loop_
_entity_poly.entity_id
_entity_poly.type
_entity_poly.pdbx_seq_one_letter_code
_entity_poly.pdbx_strand_id
1 'polypeptide(L)' 'MKKIISAWIEQVIEFDSMTEYQKFINDLKNGKKAYRIITPGCEVDNKICTHIMRQYNNNNFPEGGEM' A
#
# COMPACT_ATOMS: atom_id res chain seq x y z
N MET A 1 -21.06 21.56 8.94
CA MET A 1 -21.14 20.30 8.16
C MET A 1 -19.74 19.94 7.68
N LYS A 2 -19.36 18.65 7.67
CA LYS A 2 -18.02 18.21 7.23
C LYS A 2 -18.05 17.67 5.81
N LYS A 3 -16.97 17.89 5.04
CA LYS A 3 -16.73 17.31 3.72
C LYS A 3 -15.35 16.66 3.72
N ILE A 4 -15.27 15.40 3.31
CA ILE A 4 -13.99 14.69 3.14
C ILE A 4 -13.45 15.05 1.76
N ILE A 5 -12.26 15.66 1.70
CA ILE A 5 -11.63 16.07 0.44
C ILE A 5 -10.71 14.97 -0.12
N SER A 6 -10.05 14.22 0.76
CA SER A 6 -9.17 13.09 0.43
C SER A 6 -9.14 12.10 1.59
N ALA A 7 -8.90 10.82 1.30
CA ALA A 7 -8.72 9.79 2.31
C ALA A 7 -7.97 8.58 1.72
N TRP A 8 -7.09 7.99 2.53
CA TRP A 8 -6.35 6.77 2.20
C TRP A 8 -6.11 5.97 3.47
N ILE A 9 -5.75 4.70 3.30
CA ILE A 9 -5.31 3.82 4.38
C ILE A 9 -3.79 3.77 4.36
N GLU A 10 -3.17 4.05 5.49
CA GLU A 10 -1.76 3.78 5.74
C GLU A 10 -1.63 2.36 6.33
N GLN A 11 -0.74 1.55 5.76
CA GLN A 11 -0.60 0.13 6.12
C GLN A 11 0.87 -0.24 6.28
N VAL A 12 1.23 -0.66 7.49
CA VAL A 12 2.46 -1.41 7.75
C VAL A 12 2.10 -2.89 7.73
N ILE A 13 2.75 -3.65 6.86
CA ILE A 13 2.37 -5.04 6.57
C ILE A 13 3.62 -5.91 6.74
N GLU A 14 3.44 -7.00 7.48
CA GLU A 14 4.42 -8.06 7.66
C GLU A 14 4.01 -9.29 6.82
N PHE A 15 4.99 -9.93 6.20
CA PHE A 15 4.84 -11.18 5.45
C PHE A 15 5.79 -12.23 5.98
N ASP A 16 5.38 -13.50 5.90
CA ASP A 16 6.21 -14.63 6.33
C ASP A 16 7.35 -14.93 5.34
N SER A 17 7.24 -14.43 4.10
CA SER A 17 8.27 -14.66 3.07
C SER A 17 8.29 -13.57 1.98
N MET A 18 9.41 -13.49 1.27
CA MET A 18 9.56 -12.64 0.09
C MET A 18 8.56 -13.00 -1.03
N THR A 19 8.19 -14.27 -1.16
CA THR A 19 7.22 -14.72 -2.16
C THR A 19 5.83 -14.15 -1.91
N GLU A 20 5.38 -14.10 -0.65
CA GLU A 20 4.09 -13.50 -0.29
C GLU A 20 4.08 -11.99 -0.54
N TYR A 21 5.16 -11.30 -0.15
CA TYR A 21 5.34 -9.88 -0.45
C TYR A 21 5.29 -9.60 -1.96
N GLN A 22 5.99 -10.39 -2.78
CA GLN A 22 5.97 -10.22 -4.24
C GLN A 22 4.59 -10.45 -4.84
N LYS A 23 3.85 -11.45 -4.35
CA LYS A 23 2.46 -11.67 -4.76
C LYS A 23 1.59 -10.46 -4.41
N PHE A 24 1.72 -9.94 -3.20
CA PHE A 24 1.01 -8.73 -2.76
C PHE A 24 1.31 -7.52 -3.65
N ILE A 25 2.57 -7.26 -3.99
CA ILE A 25 2.95 -6.15 -4.87
C ILE A 25 2.40 -6.34 -6.29
N ASN A 26 2.40 -7.56 -6.81
CA ASN A 26 1.81 -7.84 -8.12
C ASN A 26 0.28 -7.62 -8.10
N ASP A 27 -0.41 -8.07 -7.06
CA ASP A 27 -1.84 -7.83 -6.89
C ASP A 27 -2.15 -6.33 -6.73
N LEU A 28 -1.25 -5.59 -6.07
CA LEU A 28 -1.36 -4.14 -5.90
C LEU A 28 -1.21 -3.40 -7.24
N LYS A 29 -0.20 -3.76 -8.05
CA LYS A 29 0.07 -3.23 -9.40
C LYS A 29 -1.03 -3.55 -10.42
N ASN A 30 -1.64 -4.72 -10.30
CA ASN A 30 -2.74 -5.14 -11.18
C ASN A 30 -4.12 -4.67 -10.66
N GLY A 31 -4.15 -4.00 -9.51
CA GLY A 31 -5.35 -3.45 -8.91
C GLY A 31 -5.88 -2.24 -9.67
N LYS A 32 -7.08 -1.78 -9.27
CA LYS A 32 -7.68 -0.53 -9.78
C LYS A 32 -7.58 0.64 -8.80
N LYS A 33 -6.94 0.40 -7.65
CA LYS A 33 -6.88 1.36 -6.54
C LYS A 33 -5.49 1.96 -6.51
N ALA A 34 -5.43 3.30 -6.49
CA ALA A 34 -4.16 3.98 -6.37
C ALA A 34 -3.43 3.58 -5.08
N TYR A 35 -2.12 3.53 -5.14
CA TYR A 35 -1.28 3.21 -4.00
C TYR A 35 0.04 3.97 -4.07
N ARG A 36 0.76 4.01 -2.95
CA ARG A 36 2.12 4.52 -2.88
C ARG A 36 2.93 3.66 -1.94
N ILE A 37 4.06 3.16 -2.41
CA ILE A 37 5.02 2.47 -1.54
C ILE A 37 5.84 3.54 -0.81
N ILE A 38 5.76 3.56 0.52
CA ILE A 38 6.58 4.44 1.38
C ILE A 38 7.92 3.75 1.65
N THR A 39 7.87 2.48 2.05
CA THR A 39 9.05 1.65 2.29
C THR A 39 8.86 0.32 1.58
N PRO A 40 9.70 -0.03 0.59
CA PRO A 40 9.63 -1.32 -0.08
C PRO A 40 9.91 -2.46 0.91
N GLY A 41 9.50 -3.67 0.56
CA GLY A 41 9.73 -4.88 1.35
C GLY A 41 11.20 -5.04 1.72
N CYS A 42 11.50 -5.00 3.02
CA CYS A 42 12.81 -5.29 3.58
C CYS A 42 12.71 -6.39 4.63
N GLU A 43 13.79 -7.14 4.80
CA GLU A 43 13.85 -8.21 5.79
C GLU A 43 14.14 -7.64 7.18
N VAL A 44 13.32 -8.00 8.16
CA VAL A 44 13.43 -7.65 9.58
C VAL A 44 13.05 -8.89 10.38
N ASP A 45 13.96 -9.40 11.22
CA ASP A 45 13.72 -10.56 12.09
C ASP A 45 13.12 -11.79 11.39
N ASN A 46 13.66 -12.14 10.22
CA ASN A 46 13.18 -13.23 9.33
C ASN A 46 11.76 -13.04 8.76
N LYS A 47 11.22 -11.81 8.81
CA LYS A 47 9.97 -11.40 8.17
C LYS A 47 10.25 -10.36 7.09
N ILE A 48 9.30 -10.17 6.17
CA ILE A 48 9.36 -9.07 5.21
C ILE A 48 8.37 -8.00 5.62
N CYS A 49 8.85 -6.79 5.86
CA CYS A 49 8.04 -5.64 6.26
C CYS A 49 7.98 -4.60 5.14
N THR A 50 6.80 -4.07 4.86
CA THR A 50 6.61 -2.95 3.93
C THR A 50 5.66 -1.92 4.51
N HIS A 51 5.80 -0.69 4.05
CA HIS A 51 4.92 0.41 4.42
C HIS A 51 4.33 1.05 3.17
N ILE A 52 3.00 1.12 3.09
CA ILE A 52 2.30 1.67 1.93
C ILE A 52 1.16 2.61 2.34
N MET A 53 0.77 3.48 1.41
CA MET A 53 -0.54 4.13 1.38
C MET A 53 -1.39 3.47 0.30
N ARG A 54 -2.68 3.28 0.55
CA ARG A 54 -3.63 2.72 -0.41
C ARG A 54 -4.92 3.53 -0.45
N GLN A 55 -5.48 3.73 -1.63
CA GLN A 55 -6.75 4.43 -1.82
C GLN A 55 -7.87 3.78 -1.00
N TYR A 56 -8.54 4.62 -0.21
CA TYR A 56 -9.73 4.21 0.53
C TYR A 56 -10.97 4.46 -0.32
N ASN A 57 -11.75 3.41 -0.58
CA ASN A 57 -12.91 3.46 -1.46
C ASN A 57 -12.58 4.18 -2.79
N ASN A 58 -13.33 5.23 -3.11
CA ASN A 58 -13.13 6.10 -4.28
C ASN A 58 -12.73 7.52 -3.85
N ASN A 59 -12.15 7.67 -2.65
CA ASN A 59 -11.67 8.96 -2.18
C ASN A 59 -10.47 9.42 -3.03
N ASN A 60 -10.29 10.73 -3.12
CA ASN A 60 -9.09 11.29 -3.73
C ASN A 60 -7.85 10.79 -2.97
N PHE A 61 -6.91 10.26 -3.73
CA PHE A 61 -5.60 9.81 -3.24
C PHE A 61 -4.61 10.98 -3.38
N PRO A 62 -3.64 11.14 -2.46
CA PRO A 62 -2.70 12.26 -2.51
C PRO A 62 -1.78 12.11 -3.74
N GLU A 63 -1.25 13.25 -4.22
CA GLU A 63 -0.36 13.27 -5.38
C GLU A 63 0.88 12.37 -5.19
N GLY A 64 1.29 11.71 -6.29
CA GLY A 64 2.46 10.82 -6.32
C GLY A 64 2.16 9.34 -6.05
N GLY A 65 0.90 8.90 -6.19
CA GLY A 65 0.54 7.49 -6.22
C GLY A 65 0.67 6.84 -7.60
N GLU A 66 0.98 5.56 -7.64
CA GLU A 66 0.85 4.69 -8.82
C GLU A 66 -0.60 4.23 -8.96
N MET A 67 -1.06 4.00 -10.21
CA MET A 67 -2.42 3.53 -10.53
C MET A 67 -2.42 2.07 -10.94
#